data_AF-A0A0P1KSK0-F1
#
_entry.id   AF-A0A0P1KSK0-F1
#
_cell.length_a   1.000
_cell.length_b   1.000
_cell.length_c   1.000
_cell.angle_alpha   90.00
_cell.angle_beta   90.00
_cell.angle_gamma   90.00
#
_symmetry.space_group_name_H-M   'P 1'
#
loop_
_entity.id
_entity.type
_entity.pdbx_description
1 polymer ?
#
loop_
_entity_poly.entity_id
_entity_poly.type
_entity_poly.pdbx_seq_one_letter_code
_entity_poly.pdbx_strand_id
1 'polypeptide(L)'
;MKISEEFKLMSEQEKLAKRRLKFSKEARQQILGDHLNNQALLSRSQSPDETIKRLQRDHQAREELLDNIEAKEIHNAPSDQIEHGLRKLREIIVGAGDANRRDPSFVQFACRVYQKSVLFYCRRQEVTKCYQVLNFFVESLAPYAPSQLAKEMSACYAIYMSHVDNNISGFFEVLNRIELNSQYSQVCIALSLIYCVQDQSLSTWFRIVSEIPPHSLLRDFILALPAFGLLKSRTLGTLSKCYNQLSVAFIKQYWFHDLYTELEPELEQKWNIETTKSNARIVMFKFPKSR
;
A
#
# COMPACT_ATOMS: atom_id res chain seq x y z
N MET A 1 43.61 -10.49 4.69
CA MET A 1 44.08 -10.39 3.29
C MET A 1 42.85 -10.13 2.42
N LYS A 2 42.80 -8.92 1.86
CA LYS A 2 41.98 -8.36 0.76
C LYS A 2 40.58 -8.94 0.45
N ILE A 3 39.58 -8.15 0.83
CA ILE A 3 38.30 -7.98 0.14
C ILE A 3 38.60 -7.53 -1.29
N SER A 4 38.19 -8.29 -2.32
CA SER A 4 38.29 -7.86 -3.72
C SER A 4 37.02 -7.10 -4.10
N GLU A 5 37.16 -5.79 -4.17
CA GLU A 5 36.24 -4.86 -4.82
C GLU A 5 36.14 -5.21 -6.32
N GLU A 6 35.07 -5.90 -6.73
CA GLU A 6 34.67 -5.92 -8.15
C GLU A 6 33.74 -4.73 -8.44
N PHE A 7 34.31 -3.53 -8.41
CA PHE A 7 33.77 -2.40 -9.16
C PHE A 7 33.95 -2.71 -10.65
N LYS A 8 32.87 -3.17 -11.32
CA LYS A 8 32.82 -3.25 -12.78
C LYS A 8 32.95 -1.84 -13.37
N LEU A 9 34.18 -1.44 -13.66
CA LEU A 9 34.50 -0.30 -14.53
C LEU A 9 33.98 -0.62 -15.94
N MET A 10 32.74 -0.21 -16.21
CA MET A 10 32.21 -0.16 -17.57
C MET A 10 33.17 0.63 -18.46
N SER A 11 33.56 0.05 -19.59
CA SER A 11 34.40 0.69 -20.59
C SER A 11 33.75 2.00 -21.08
N GLU A 12 34.55 3.05 -21.28
CA GLU A 12 34.07 4.33 -21.83
C GLU A 12 33.36 4.16 -23.18
N GLN A 13 33.74 3.14 -23.97
CA GLN A 13 33.06 2.80 -25.22
C GLN A 13 31.65 2.22 -25.00
N GLU A 14 31.45 1.42 -23.95
CA GLU A 14 30.12 0.90 -23.58
C GLU A 14 29.23 2.01 -23.01
N LYS A 15 29.80 2.97 -22.26
CA LYS A 15 29.08 4.16 -21.80
C LYS A 15 28.65 5.04 -22.96
N LEU A 16 29.51 5.25 -23.95
CA LEU A 16 29.22 6.01 -25.16
C LEU A 16 28.18 5.30 -26.04
N ALA A 17 28.26 3.98 -26.19
CA ALA A 17 27.28 3.18 -26.91
C ALA A 17 25.89 3.22 -26.25
N LYS A 18 25.82 3.06 -24.92
CA LYS A 18 24.56 3.24 -24.17
C LYS A 18 24.00 4.66 -24.29
N ARG A 19 24.84 5.69 -24.28
CA ARG A 19 24.40 7.08 -24.51
C ARG A 19 23.84 7.25 -25.93
N ARG A 20 24.51 6.73 -26.97
CA ARG A 20 24.02 6.79 -28.35
C ARG A 20 22.68 6.07 -28.54
N LEU A 21 22.51 4.90 -27.93
CA LEU A 21 21.23 4.17 -27.90
C LEU A 21 20.13 4.97 -27.17
N LYS A 22 20.45 5.60 -26.04
CA LYS A 22 19.52 6.44 -25.27
C LYS A 22 19.08 7.70 -26.03
N PHE A 23 19.84 8.13 -27.04
CA PHE A 23 19.57 9.29 -27.88
C PHE A 23 19.25 8.94 -29.35
N SER A 24 19.03 7.67 -29.68
CA SER A 24 18.68 7.25 -31.05
C SER A 24 17.26 7.73 -31.43
N LYS A 25 17.02 7.90 -32.74
CA LYS A 25 15.69 8.23 -33.27
C LYS A 25 14.69 7.09 -33.02
N GLU A 26 15.11 5.83 -33.00
CA GLU A 26 14.23 4.70 -32.66
C GLU A 26 13.86 4.70 -31.17
N ALA A 27 14.80 5.01 -30.27
CA ALA A 27 14.49 5.17 -28.85
C ALA A 27 13.51 6.34 -28.61
N ARG A 28 13.67 7.45 -29.35
CA ARG A 28 12.69 8.56 -29.36
C ARG A 28 11.33 8.12 -29.89
N GLN A 29 11.26 7.34 -30.97
CA GLN A 29 10.00 6.82 -31.52
C GLN A 29 9.33 5.81 -30.59
N GLN A 30 10.09 4.96 -29.91
CA GLN A 30 9.57 4.05 -28.87
C GLN A 30 9.06 4.81 -27.64
N ILE A 31 9.71 5.91 -27.24
CA ILE A 31 9.23 6.80 -26.15
C ILE A 31 7.97 7.59 -26.57
N LEU A 32 7.87 7.99 -27.85
CA LEU A 32 6.70 8.68 -28.39
C LEU A 32 5.49 7.75 -28.54
N GLY A 33 5.72 6.45 -28.78
CA GLY A 33 4.68 5.41 -28.87
C GLY A 33 4.32 4.72 -27.55
N ASP A 34 5.20 4.73 -26.54
CA ASP A 34 4.94 4.17 -25.20
C ASP A 34 4.90 5.29 -24.15
N HIS A 35 3.69 5.77 -23.86
CA HIS A 35 3.43 6.84 -22.89
C HIS A 35 3.95 6.53 -21.47
N LEU A 36 4.21 5.26 -21.14
CA LEU A 36 4.77 4.83 -19.85
C LEU A 36 6.30 4.87 -19.81
N ASN A 37 6.97 4.80 -20.96
CA ASN A 37 8.42 5.02 -21.04
C ASN A 37 8.77 6.51 -21.14
N ASN A 38 7.79 7.38 -21.44
CA ASN A 38 7.98 8.83 -21.38
C ASN A 38 8.08 9.30 -19.92
N GLN A 39 9.32 9.52 -19.46
CA GLN A 39 9.68 10.00 -18.13
C GLN A 39 9.24 11.44 -17.83
N ALA A 40 8.64 12.17 -18.79
CA ALA A 40 8.16 13.52 -18.55
C ALA A 40 7.02 13.54 -17.52
N LEU A 41 7.23 14.36 -16.49
CA LEU A 41 6.27 14.72 -15.44
C LEU A 41 6.00 16.22 -15.52
N LEU A 42 4.79 16.65 -15.17
CA LEU A 42 4.43 18.07 -15.07
C LEU A 42 5.34 18.79 -14.09
N SER A 43 5.63 18.15 -12.95
CA SER A 43 6.48 18.71 -11.89
C SER A 43 7.93 18.96 -12.30
N ARG A 44 8.40 18.37 -13.40
CA ARG A 44 9.82 18.44 -13.84
C ARG A 44 10.00 19.16 -15.18
N SER A 45 8.93 19.57 -15.84
CA SER A 45 8.97 20.12 -17.19
C SER A 45 8.72 21.62 -17.16
N GLN A 46 9.71 22.44 -17.56
CA GLN A 46 9.55 23.89 -17.71
C GLN A 46 8.56 24.24 -18.84
N SER A 47 8.38 23.35 -19.82
CA SER A 47 7.31 23.38 -20.81
C SER A 47 6.67 22.01 -20.93
N PRO A 48 5.33 21.86 -20.85
CA PRO A 48 4.68 20.57 -21.01
C PRO A 48 4.93 19.99 -22.41
N ASP A 49 5.42 18.75 -22.48
CA ASP A 49 5.52 17.98 -23.73
C ASP A 49 4.10 17.77 -24.33
N GLU A 50 3.99 17.56 -25.64
CA GLU A 50 2.70 17.38 -26.34
C GLU A 50 1.89 16.21 -25.76
N THR A 51 2.56 15.17 -25.28
CA THR A 51 1.91 14.07 -24.56
C THR A 51 1.20 14.55 -23.30
N ILE A 52 1.84 15.43 -22.52
CA ILE A 52 1.25 15.98 -21.29
C ILE A 52 0.08 16.91 -21.65
N LYS A 53 0.25 17.76 -22.68
CA LYS A 53 -0.85 18.63 -23.16
C LYS A 53 -2.05 17.83 -23.63
N ARG A 54 -1.83 16.69 -24.31
CA ARG A 54 -2.91 15.77 -24.71
C ARG A 54 -3.63 15.24 -23.48
N LEU A 55 -2.90 14.70 -22.50
CA LEU A 55 -3.49 14.20 -21.25
C LEU A 55 -4.26 15.27 -20.45
N GLN A 56 -3.83 16.53 -20.50
CA GLN A 56 -4.54 17.64 -19.85
C GLN A 56 -5.86 18.01 -20.53
N ARG A 57 -5.99 17.78 -21.84
CA ARG A 57 -7.14 18.23 -22.64
C ARG A 57 -8.12 17.11 -22.98
N ASP A 58 -7.64 15.86 -23.05
CA ASP A 58 -8.38 14.73 -23.61
C ASP A 58 -8.69 13.68 -22.53
N HIS A 59 -9.97 13.38 -22.34
CA HIS A 59 -10.41 12.31 -21.43
C HIS A 59 -10.05 10.92 -21.96
N GLN A 60 -10.19 10.68 -23.25
CA GLN A 60 -9.89 9.38 -23.83
C GLN A 60 -8.41 9.04 -23.69
N ALA A 61 -7.51 10.01 -23.91
CA ALA A 61 -6.08 9.80 -23.69
C ALA A 61 -5.72 9.43 -22.22
N ARG A 62 -6.50 9.94 -21.26
CA ARG A 62 -6.32 9.62 -19.83
C ARG A 62 -6.76 8.19 -19.53
N GLU A 63 -7.91 7.78 -20.05
CA GLU A 63 -8.41 6.40 -19.96
C GLU A 63 -7.46 5.42 -20.66
N GLU A 64 -7.01 5.71 -21.89
CA GLU A 64 -6.02 4.89 -22.62
C GLU A 64 -4.74 4.67 -21.81
N LEU A 65 -4.23 5.70 -21.13
CA LEU A 65 -3.05 5.56 -20.28
C LEU A 65 -3.34 4.70 -19.04
N LEU A 66 -4.51 4.87 -18.41
CA LEU A 66 -4.90 4.04 -17.28
C LEU A 66 -5.02 2.57 -17.70
N ASP A 67 -5.73 2.27 -18.78
CA ASP A 67 -5.91 0.91 -19.31
C ASP A 67 -4.56 0.25 -19.64
N ASN A 68 -3.63 1.01 -20.22
CA ASN A 68 -2.26 0.53 -20.45
C ASN A 68 -1.51 0.20 -19.15
N ILE A 69 -1.71 0.98 -18.09
CA ILE A 69 -1.14 0.67 -16.76
C ILE A 69 -1.74 -0.64 -16.23
N GLU A 70 -3.06 -0.82 -16.36
CA GLU A 70 -3.75 -2.02 -15.86
C GLU A 70 -3.30 -3.28 -16.63
N ALA A 71 -3.17 -3.18 -17.95
CA ALA A 71 -2.67 -4.26 -18.78
C ALA A 71 -1.22 -4.64 -18.42
N LYS A 72 -0.33 -3.65 -18.23
CA LYS A 72 1.06 -3.92 -17.82
C LYS A 72 1.17 -4.51 -16.42
N GLU A 73 0.28 -4.13 -15.49
CA GLU A 73 0.22 -4.74 -14.16
C GLU A 73 -0.16 -6.23 -14.23
N ILE A 74 -1.14 -6.59 -15.07
CA ILE A 74 -1.53 -8.00 -15.29
C ILE A 74 -0.35 -8.83 -15.84
N HIS A 75 0.49 -8.22 -16.67
CA HIS A 75 1.66 -8.89 -17.26
C HIS A 75 2.94 -8.82 -16.39
N ASN A 76 2.84 -8.44 -15.10
CA ASN A 76 3.97 -8.32 -14.17
C ASN A 76 5.10 -7.43 -14.68
N ALA A 77 4.77 -6.32 -15.35
CA ALA A 77 5.75 -5.34 -15.82
C ALA A 77 6.57 -4.73 -14.67
N PRO A 78 7.73 -4.11 -14.96
CA PRO A 78 8.55 -3.47 -13.94
C PRO A 78 7.76 -2.44 -13.13
N SER A 79 7.83 -2.58 -11.81
CA SER A 79 7.09 -1.75 -10.85
C SER A 79 7.27 -0.24 -11.06
N ASP A 80 8.48 0.19 -11.43
CA ASP A 80 8.80 1.61 -11.60
C ASP A 80 8.01 2.24 -12.76
N GLN A 81 7.68 1.46 -13.79
CA GLN A 81 6.88 1.96 -14.92
C GLN A 81 5.42 2.19 -14.52
N ILE A 82 4.86 1.28 -13.73
CA ILE A 82 3.49 1.38 -13.20
C ILE A 82 3.39 2.57 -12.24
N GLU A 83 4.33 2.68 -11.29
CA GLU A 83 4.38 3.77 -10.32
C GLU A 83 4.49 5.13 -11.01
N HIS A 84 5.36 5.23 -12.02
CA HIS A 84 5.52 6.44 -12.82
C HIS A 84 4.25 6.80 -13.59
N GLY A 85 3.60 5.83 -14.25
CA GLY A 85 2.34 6.03 -14.95
C GLY A 85 1.23 6.55 -14.04
N LEU A 86 1.06 5.93 -12.87
CA LEU A 86 0.09 6.35 -11.86
C LEU A 86 0.42 7.76 -11.33
N ARG A 87 1.70 8.06 -11.09
CA ARG A 87 2.14 9.39 -10.68
C ARG A 87 1.79 10.45 -11.73
N LYS A 88 2.04 10.16 -13.00
CA LYS A 88 1.72 11.04 -14.12
C LYS A 88 0.23 11.36 -14.18
N LEU A 89 -0.63 10.34 -14.05
CA LEU A 89 -2.08 10.55 -14.00
C LEU A 89 -2.51 11.39 -12.79
N ARG A 90 -1.91 11.17 -11.62
CA ARG A 90 -2.19 12.01 -10.43
C ARG A 90 -1.78 13.46 -10.65
N GLU A 91 -0.63 13.74 -11.25
CA GLU A 91 -0.22 15.11 -11.57
C GLU A 91 -1.20 15.79 -12.56
N ILE A 92 -1.69 15.06 -13.56
CA ILE A 92 -2.72 15.56 -14.49
C ILE A 92 -4.01 15.87 -13.73
N ILE A 93 -4.42 15.01 -12.80
CA ILE A 93 -5.62 15.23 -11.98
C ILE A 93 -5.48 16.48 -11.11
N VAL A 94 -4.34 16.64 -10.45
CA VAL A 94 -4.04 17.83 -9.63
C VAL A 94 -4.04 19.10 -10.48
N GLY A 95 -3.39 19.06 -11.65
CA GLY A 95 -3.27 20.19 -12.56
C GLY A 95 -4.58 20.61 -13.25
N ALA A 96 -5.60 19.75 -13.26
CA ALA A 96 -6.90 20.05 -13.86
C ALA A 96 -7.72 21.09 -13.05
N GLY A 97 -7.37 21.32 -11.78
CA GLY A 97 -8.02 22.31 -10.91
C GLY A 97 -9.48 21.99 -10.57
N ASP A 98 -10.16 22.95 -9.93
CA ASP A 98 -11.50 22.75 -9.36
C ASP A 98 -12.62 22.66 -10.40
N ALA A 99 -12.45 23.27 -11.57
CA ALA A 99 -13.48 23.28 -12.62
C ALA A 99 -13.84 21.88 -13.11
N ASN A 100 -12.83 20.99 -13.22
CA ASN A 100 -13.02 19.61 -13.64
C ASN A 100 -13.61 18.71 -12.55
N ARG A 101 -13.58 19.12 -11.26
CA ARG A 101 -14.16 18.34 -10.15
C ARG A 101 -15.69 18.32 -10.15
N ARG A 102 -16.33 19.14 -10.99
CA ARG A 102 -17.77 19.13 -11.23
C ARG A 102 -18.18 18.19 -12.37
N ASP A 103 -17.23 17.73 -13.17
CA ASP A 103 -17.47 16.76 -14.23
C ASP A 103 -17.47 15.33 -13.64
N PRO A 104 -18.62 14.63 -13.62
CA PRO A 104 -18.71 13.29 -13.04
C PRO A 104 -17.78 12.28 -13.71
N SER A 105 -17.52 12.41 -15.02
CA SER A 105 -16.64 11.49 -15.75
C SER A 105 -15.19 11.64 -15.30
N PHE A 106 -14.74 12.88 -15.12
CA PHE A 106 -13.42 13.17 -14.60
C PHE A 106 -13.26 12.70 -13.15
N VAL A 107 -14.27 12.91 -12.30
CA VAL A 107 -14.24 12.46 -10.90
C VAL A 107 -14.18 10.93 -10.83
N GLN A 108 -14.95 10.22 -11.64
CA GLN A 108 -14.92 8.76 -11.71
C GLN A 108 -13.52 8.25 -12.12
N PHE A 109 -12.93 8.85 -13.16
CA PHE A 109 -11.57 8.57 -13.59
C PHE A 109 -10.56 8.83 -12.44
N ALA A 110 -10.64 9.99 -11.80
CA ALA A 110 -9.74 10.35 -10.70
C ALA A 110 -9.87 9.35 -9.54
N CYS A 111 -11.09 8.95 -9.18
CA CYS A 111 -11.34 7.94 -8.16
C CYS A 111 -10.66 6.61 -8.50
N ARG A 112 -10.79 6.12 -9.75
CA ARG A 112 -10.11 4.90 -10.21
C ARG A 112 -8.59 5.01 -10.06
N VAL A 113 -8.00 6.13 -10.52
CA VAL A 113 -6.53 6.34 -10.43
C VAL A 113 -6.04 6.33 -8.99
N TYR A 114 -6.75 7.02 -8.07
CA TYR A 114 -6.35 7.12 -6.68
C TYR A 114 -6.53 5.79 -5.94
N GLN A 115 -7.66 5.09 -6.15
CA GLN A 115 -7.87 3.75 -5.59
C GLN A 115 -6.79 2.78 -6.09
N LYS A 116 -6.49 2.79 -7.39
CA LYS A 116 -5.42 1.97 -7.99
C LYS A 116 -4.06 2.28 -7.39
N SER A 117 -3.77 3.56 -7.17
CA SER A 117 -2.52 4.01 -6.55
C SER A 117 -2.35 3.46 -5.13
N VAL A 118 -3.40 3.48 -4.31
CA VAL A 118 -3.36 2.91 -2.96
C VAL A 118 -3.15 1.40 -3.02
N LEU A 119 -3.96 0.68 -3.81
CA LEU A 119 -3.84 -0.78 -3.97
C LEU A 119 -2.46 -1.21 -4.48
N PHE A 120 -1.87 -0.45 -5.41
CA PHE A 120 -0.52 -0.68 -5.91
C PHE A 120 0.53 -0.66 -4.79
N TYR A 121 0.50 0.36 -3.93
CA TYR A 121 1.42 0.44 -2.79
C TYR A 121 1.12 -0.62 -1.72
N CYS A 122 -0.15 -0.97 -1.49
CA CYS A 122 -0.52 -2.06 -0.57
C CYS A 122 0.06 -3.41 -1.00
N ARG A 123 -0.11 -3.79 -2.28
CA ARG A 123 0.43 -5.05 -2.85
C ARG A 123 1.94 -5.15 -2.70
N ARG A 124 2.63 -4.01 -2.68
CA ARG A 124 4.08 -3.92 -2.55
C ARG A 124 4.58 -3.74 -1.12
N GLN A 125 3.68 -3.69 -0.13
CA GLN A 125 4.05 -3.37 1.26
C GLN A 125 4.76 -2.00 1.38
N GLU A 126 4.42 -1.05 0.51
CA GLU A 126 5.01 0.29 0.42
C GLU A 126 4.01 1.37 0.88
N VAL A 127 3.13 1.03 1.81
CA VAL A 127 2.01 1.88 2.26
C VAL A 127 2.47 3.24 2.81
N THR A 128 3.71 3.36 3.29
CA THR A 128 4.32 4.63 3.72
C THR A 128 4.41 5.68 2.61
N LYS A 129 4.31 5.28 1.33
CA LYS A 129 4.25 6.19 0.18
C LYS A 129 2.85 6.74 -0.10
N CYS A 130 1.81 6.23 0.58
CA CYS A 130 0.42 6.58 0.30
C CYS A 130 -0.01 7.96 0.84
N TYR A 131 0.74 8.60 1.74
CA TYR A 131 0.32 9.85 2.40
C TYR A 131 -0.23 10.89 1.41
N GLN A 132 0.54 11.24 0.39
CA GLN A 132 0.15 12.26 -0.59
C GLN A 132 -1.07 11.85 -1.43
N VAL A 133 -1.22 10.55 -1.68
CA VAL A 133 -2.36 9.99 -2.42
C VAL A 133 -3.62 10.09 -1.57
N LEU A 134 -3.56 9.66 -0.32
CA LEU A 134 -4.67 9.70 0.62
C LEU A 134 -5.07 11.13 0.97
N ASN A 135 -4.10 11.98 1.32
CA ASN A 135 -4.35 13.37 1.69
C ASN A 135 -5.03 14.14 0.56
N PHE A 136 -4.51 14.07 -0.67
CA PHE A 136 -5.16 14.76 -1.79
C PHE A 136 -6.58 14.23 -2.02
N PHE A 137 -6.77 12.91 -1.97
CA PHE A 137 -8.10 12.34 -2.17
C PHE A 137 -9.09 12.86 -1.12
N VAL A 138 -8.72 12.81 0.16
CA VAL A 138 -9.59 13.26 1.27
C VAL A 138 -9.87 14.76 1.19
N GLU A 139 -8.86 15.58 0.95
CA GLU A 139 -9.03 17.04 0.94
C GLU A 139 -9.74 17.56 -0.32
N SER A 140 -9.59 16.89 -1.47
CA SER A 140 -9.99 17.44 -2.77
C SER A 140 -11.00 16.63 -3.56
N LEU A 141 -11.06 15.30 -3.39
CA LEU A 141 -11.91 14.42 -4.20
C LEU A 141 -13.06 13.79 -3.41
N ALA A 142 -12.89 13.54 -2.11
CA ALA A 142 -13.87 12.86 -1.28
C ALA A 142 -15.28 13.47 -1.32
N PRO A 143 -15.47 14.82 -1.37
CA PRO A 143 -16.80 15.42 -1.48
C PRO A 143 -17.57 15.07 -2.76
N TYR A 144 -16.87 14.63 -3.81
CA TYR A 144 -17.43 14.32 -5.13
C TYR A 144 -17.42 12.81 -5.43
N ALA A 145 -16.66 12.03 -4.65
CA ALA A 145 -16.48 10.60 -4.86
C ALA A 145 -17.70 9.79 -4.42
N PRO A 146 -17.87 8.54 -4.93
CA PRO A 146 -18.87 7.63 -4.40
C PRO A 146 -18.74 7.46 -2.88
N SER A 147 -19.85 7.57 -2.16
CA SER A 147 -19.87 7.62 -0.67
C SER A 147 -19.06 6.51 -0.03
N GLN A 148 -19.17 5.28 -0.53
CA GLN A 148 -18.43 4.13 0.00
C GLN A 148 -16.91 4.27 -0.17
N LEU A 149 -16.45 4.65 -1.36
CA LEU A 149 -15.03 4.86 -1.62
C LEU A 149 -14.49 6.04 -0.80
N ALA A 150 -15.26 7.11 -0.67
CA ALA A 150 -14.90 8.25 0.16
C ALA A 150 -14.67 7.85 1.62
N LYS A 151 -15.56 7.01 2.17
CA LYS A 151 -15.45 6.47 3.53
C LYS A 151 -14.22 5.58 3.69
N GLU A 152 -13.98 4.65 2.76
CA GLU A 152 -12.81 3.77 2.84
C GLU A 152 -11.47 4.51 2.70
N MET A 153 -11.35 5.45 1.76
CA MET A 153 -10.14 6.25 1.58
C MET A 153 -9.87 7.15 2.80
N SER A 154 -10.91 7.75 3.37
CA SER A 154 -10.78 8.57 4.57
C SER A 154 -10.39 7.71 5.79
N ALA A 155 -10.94 6.50 5.91
CA ALA A 155 -10.54 5.54 6.94
C ALA A 155 -9.08 5.10 6.77
N CYS A 156 -8.63 4.82 5.54
CA CYS A 156 -7.22 4.55 5.26
C CYS A 156 -6.33 5.73 5.66
N TYR A 157 -6.76 6.96 5.39
CA TYR A 157 -6.03 8.16 5.78
C TYR A 157 -5.94 8.31 7.30
N ALA A 158 -7.05 8.12 8.03
CA ALA A 158 -7.05 8.14 9.48
C ALA A 158 -6.08 7.09 10.05
N ILE A 159 -6.21 5.83 9.60
CA ILE A 159 -5.30 4.74 10.02
C ILE A 159 -3.84 5.07 9.69
N TYR A 160 -3.55 5.68 8.54
CA TYR A 160 -2.20 6.12 8.20
C TYR A 160 -1.66 7.10 9.26
N MET A 161 -2.44 8.11 9.63
CA MET A 161 -2.03 9.11 10.63
C MET A 161 -1.69 8.45 11.98
N SER A 162 -2.48 7.49 12.45
CA SER A 162 -2.21 6.82 13.73
C SER A 162 -1.11 5.75 13.66
N HIS A 163 -1.06 4.95 12.59
CA HIS A 163 -0.20 3.76 12.53
C HIS A 163 1.16 4.01 11.88
N VAL A 164 1.27 5.01 11.00
CA VAL A 164 2.52 5.37 10.30
C VAL A 164 3.14 6.60 10.93
N ASP A 165 2.38 7.69 11.05
CA ASP A 165 2.90 8.97 11.54
C ASP A 165 2.88 9.09 13.08
N ASN A 166 2.24 8.13 13.76
CA ASN A 166 1.99 8.17 15.22
C ASN A 166 1.34 9.50 15.68
N ASN A 167 0.52 10.10 14.82
CA ASN A 167 -0.15 11.37 15.06
C ASN A 167 -1.62 11.14 15.43
N ILE A 168 -1.87 10.93 16.73
CA ILE A 168 -3.23 10.72 17.26
C ILE A 168 -4.11 11.98 17.13
N SER A 169 -3.54 13.17 17.26
CA SER A 169 -4.29 14.42 17.09
C SER A 169 -4.81 14.56 15.65
N GLY A 170 -3.92 14.40 14.66
CA GLY A 170 -4.30 14.42 13.24
C GLY A 170 -5.26 13.29 12.87
N PHE A 171 -5.13 12.12 13.50
CA PHE A 171 -6.10 11.03 13.38
C PHE A 171 -7.53 11.46 13.77
N PHE A 172 -7.72 12.11 14.92
CA PHE A 172 -9.04 12.59 15.34
C PHE A 172 -9.57 13.73 14.47
N GLU A 173 -8.68 14.60 13.96
CA GLU A 173 -9.06 15.64 13.00
C GLU A 173 -9.62 15.04 11.70
N VAL A 174 -9.00 13.98 11.18
CA VAL A 174 -9.51 13.26 10.01
C VAL A 174 -10.82 12.55 10.32
N LEU A 175 -10.93 11.89 11.48
CA LEU A 175 -12.16 11.20 11.88
C LEU A 175 -13.37 12.14 12.02
N ASN A 176 -13.18 13.37 12.48
CA ASN A 176 -14.25 14.36 12.55
C ASN A 176 -14.82 14.73 11.17
N ARG A 177 -14.04 14.51 10.10
CA ARG A 177 -14.49 14.72 8.71
C ARG A 177 -15.21 13.50 8.15
N ILE A 178 -14.91 12.31 8.68
CA ILE A 178 -15.70 11.10 8.41
C ILE A 178 -17.02 11.25 9.17
N GLU A 179 -18.15 10.94 8.56
CA GLU A 179 -19.44 10.95 9.25
C GLU A 179 -19.34 10.18 10.59
N LEU A 180 -19.69 10.85 11.70
CA LEU A 180 -19.55 10.38 13.09
C LEU A 180 -20.23 9.03 13.34
N ASN A 181 -21.25 8.67 12.56
CA ASN A 181 -22.01 7.42 12.69
C ASN A 181 -21.54 6.31 11.74
N SER A 182 -20.43 6.49 11.02
CA SER A 182 -19.91 5.45 10.16
C SER A 182 -19.29 4.31 10.98
N GLN A 183 -19.62 3.06 10.61
CA GLN A 183 -18.96 1.86 11.13
C GLN A 183 -17.43 1.96 11.01
N TYR A 184 -16.94 2.60 9.93
CA TYR A 184 -15.51 2.83 9.70
C TYR A 184 -14.86 3.70 10.78
N SER A 185 -15.54 4.74 11.28
CA SER A 185 -14.99 5.59 12.34
C SER A 185 -14.73 4.78 13.61
N GLN A 186 -15.70 3.98 14.05
CA GLN A 186 -15.57 3.12 15.23
C GLN A 186 -14.44 2.09 15.07
N VAL A 187 -14.35 1.45 13.91
CA VAL A 187 -13.25 0.54 13.56
C VAL A 187 -11.91 1.26 13.66
N CYS A 188 -11.78 2.44 13.06
CA CYS A 188 -10.53 3.21 13.07
C CYS A 188 -10.10 3.63 14.47
N ILE A 189 -11.04 4.06 15.33
CA ILE A 189 -10.80 4.40 16.74
C ILE A 189 -10.28 3.18 17.47
N ALA A 190 -11.00 2.05 17.42
CA ALA A 190 -10.62 0.85 18.14
C ALA A 190 -9.23 0.34 17.72
N LEU A 191 -8.95 0.26 16.41
CA LEU A 191 -7.63 -0.18 15.93
C LEU A 191 -6.51 0.75 16.40
N SER A 192 -6.73 2.07 16.36
CA SER A 192 -5.72 3.06 16.75
C SER A 192 -5.47 3.08 18.25
N LEU A 193 -6.51 2.96 19.08
CA LEU A 193 -6.35 2.88 20.53
C LEU A 193 -5.61 1.61 20.95
N ILE A 194 -5.93 0.46 20.35
CA ILE A 194 -5.23 -0.79 20.67
C ILE A 194 -3.75 -0.71 20.24
N TYR A 195 -3.48 -0.15 19.06
CA TYR A 195 -2.11 -0.06 18.55
C TYR A 195 -1.24 0.96 19.30
N CYS A 196 -1.75 2.19 19.50
CA CYS A 196 -1.00 3.30 20.04
C CYS A 196 -1.05 3.37 21.58
N VAL A 197 -2.21 3.09 22.18
CA VAL A 197 -2.48 3.27 23.61
C VAL A 197 -2.49 1.94 24.37
N GLN A 198 -2.66 0.81 23.67
CA GLN A 198 -2.75 -0.54 24.25
C GLN A 198 -3.90 -0.66 25.26
N ASP A 199 -5.04 -0.06 24.94
CA ASP A 199 -6.24 -0.05 25.78
C ASP A 199 -6.91 -1.43 25.90
N GLN A 200 -6.69 -2.32 24.92
CA GLN A 200 -7.22 -3.69 24.91
C GLN A 200 -6.18 -4.73 24.44
N SER A 201 -6.58 -6.00 24.48
CA SER A 201 -5.79 -7.12 23.98
C SER A 201 -5.48 -7.00 22.47
N LEU A 202 -4.28 -7.42 22.08
CA LEU A 202 -3.85 -7.47 20.68
C LEU A 202 -4.71 -8.43 19.84
N SER A 203 -5.28 -9.48 20.43
CA SER A 203 -6.23 -10.38 19.74
C SER A 203 -7.47 -9.61 19.28
N THR A 204 -7.94 -8.62 20.05
CA THR A 204 -9.08 -7.79 19.65
C THR A 204 -8.80 -6.99 18.39
N TRP A 205 -7.55 -6.54 18.19
CA TRP A 205 -7.16 -5.85 16.96
C TRP A 205 -7.33 -6.77 15.75
N PHE A 206 -6.84 -8.01 15.82
CA PHE A 206 -7.00 -8.98 14.73
C PHE A 206 -8.46 -9.35 14.51
N ARG A 207 -9.26 -9.48 15.58
CA ARG A 207 -10.70 -9.70 15.48
C ARG A 207 -11.38 -8.60 14.67
N ILE A 208 -11.16 -7.34 15.04
CA ILE A 208 -11.76 -6.18 14.34
C ILE A 208 -11.37 -6.19 12.86
N VAL A 209 -10.11 -6.43 12.53
CA VAL A 209 -9.66 -6.49 11.12
C VAL A 209 -10.30 -7.66 10.37
N SER A 210 -10.52 -8.80 11.02
CA SER A 210 -11.13 -9.98 10.40
C SER A 210 -12.61 -9.77 10.04
N GLU A 211 -13.30 -8.90 10.78
CA GLU A 211 -14.71 -8.54 10.58
C GLU A 211 -14.90 -7.52 9.43
N ILE A 212 -13.83 -6.84 8.99
CA ILE A 212 -13.88 -5.96 7.82
C ILE A 212 -14.04 -6.84 6.55
N PRO A 213 -14.93 -6.48 5.60
CA PRO A 213 -15.15 -7.28 4.39
C PRO A 213 -13.84 -7.64 3.67
N PRO A 214 -13.68 -8.91 3.25
CA PRO A 214 -12.50 -9.34 2.50
C PRO A 214 -12.40 -8.53 1.20
N HIS A 215 -11.17 -8.18 0.81
CA HIS A 215 -10.87 -7.38 -0.38
C HIS A 215 -11.46 -5.95 -0.39
N SER A 216 -11.95 -5.45 0.75
CA SER A 216 -12.20 -4.02 0.90
C SER A 216 -10.88 -3.26 0.91
N LEU A 217 -10.89 -2.02 0.41
CA LEU A 217 -9.69 -1.20 0.35
C LEU A 217 -9.07 -1.01 1.74
N LEU A 218 -9.91 -0.79 2.75
CA LEU A 218 -9.46 -0.59 4.12
C LEU A 218 -8.76 -1.83 4.68
N ARG A 219 -9.31 -3.03 4.47
CA ARG A 219 -8.69 -4.27 4.97
C ARG A 219 -7.36 -4.51 4.29
N ASP A 220 -7.31 -4.38 2.96
CA ASP A 220 -6.06 -4.56 2.20
C ASP A 220 -4.99 -3.54 2.62
N PHE A 221 -5.42 -2.31 2.92
CA PHE A 221 -4.54 -1.27 3.45
C PHE A 221 -3.98 -1.63 4.82
N ILE A 222 -4.84 -2.02 5.76
CA ILE A 222 -4.42 -2.38 7.13
C ILE A 222 -3.45 -3.55 7.13
N LEU A 223 -3.71 -4.60 6.33
CA LEU A 223 -2.85 -5.77 6.24
C LEU A 223 -1.48 -5.46 5.61
N ALA A 224 -1.41 -4.41 4.78
CA ALA A 224 -0.16 -3.95 4.16
C ALA A 224 0.63 -2.95 5.03
N LEU A 225 0.13 -2.57 6.21
CA LEU A 225 0.85 -1.68 7.10
C LEU A 225 2.02 -2.39 7.80
N PRO A 226 3.16 -1.71 8.03
CA PRO A 226 4.21 -2.22 8.90
C PRO A 226 3.72 -2.56 10.31
N ALA A 227 2.70 -1.85 10.79
CA ALA A 227 2.05 -2.11 12.08
C ALA A 227 1.51 -3.54 12.19
N PHE A 228 1.05 -4.15 11.10
CA PHE A 228 0.59 -5.54 11.10
C PHE A 228 1.73 -6.49 11.50
N GLY A 229 2.91 -6.35 10.90
CA GLY A 229 4.10 -7.13 11.27
C GLY A 229 4.54 -6.93 12.72
N LEU A 230 4.47 -5.69 13.21
CA LEU A 230 4.79 -5.35 14.59
C LEU A 230 3.81 -6.00 15.58
N LEU A 231 2.51 -5.95 15.28
CA LEU A 231 1.46 -6.54 16.11
C LEU A 231 1.56 -8.07 16.15
N LYS A 232 1.91 -8.72 15.03
CA LYS A 232 2.21 -10.16 14.99
C LYS A 232 3.33 -10.52 15.95
N SER A 233 4.44 -9.80 15.87
CA SER A 233 5.61 -10.00 16.73
C SER A 233 5.30 -9.76 18.21
N ARG A 234 4.58 -8.67 18.52
CA ARG A 234 4.15 -8.35 19.90
C ARG A 234 3.25 -9.44 20.47
N THR A 235 2.29 -9.91 19.68
CA THR A 235 1.34 -10.94 20.09
C THR A 235 2.06 -12.24 20.42
N LEU A 236 2.91 -12.74 19.51
CA LEU A 236 3.72 -13.94 19.78
C LEU A 236 4.63 -13.77 21.00
N GLY A 237 5.23 -12.58 21.15
CA GLY A 237 6.01 -12.22 22.33
C GLY A 237 5.20 -12.35 23.64
N THR A 238 3.99 -11.82 23.67
CA THR A 238 3.07 -11.94 24.81
C THR A 238 2.69 -13.39 25.08
N LEU A 239 2.32 -14.16 24.05
CA LEU A 239 1.96 -15.58 24.21
C LEU A 239 3.09 -16.39 24.81
N SER A 240 4.32 -16.18 24.33
CA SER A 240 5.50 -16.89 24.83
C SER A 240 5.84 -16.58 26.29
N LYS A 241 5.42 -15.42 26.79
CA LYS A 241 5.58 -15.04 28.19
C LYS A 241 4.51 -15.69 29.06
N CYS A 242 3.25 -15.62 28.62
CA CYS A 242 2.08 -16.03 29.40
C CYS A 242 1.80 -17.53 29.38
N TYR A 243 2.21 -18.26 28.34
CA TYR A 243 1.91 -19.68 28.18
C TYR A 243 3.19 -20.51 28.08
N ASN A 244 3.12 -21.75 28.60
CA ASN A 244 4.18 -22.74 28.40
C ASN A 244 4.06 -23.41 27.03
N GLN A 245 2.83 -23.74 26.64
CA GLN A 245 2.51 -24.38 25.37
C GLN A 245 1.11 -23.95 24.90
N LEU A 246 0.89 -23.94 23.59
CA LEU A 246 -0.43 -23.69 22.99
C LEU A 246 -0.60 -24.49 21.70
N SER A 247 -1.84 -24.86 21.39
CA SER A 247 -2.18 -25.41 20.07
C SER A 247 -1.97 -24.35 19.00
N VAL A 248 -1.31 -24.73 17.90
CA VAL A 248 -1.11 -23.86 16.73
C VAL A 248 -2.45 -23.42 16.15
N ALA A 249 -3.42 -24.34 16.07
CA ALA A 249 -4.77 -24.02 15.59
C ALA A 249 -5.48 -23.01 16.49
N PHE A 250 -5.29 -23.12 17.81
CA PHE A 250 -5.86 -22.16 18.76
C PHE A 250 -5.25 -20.76 18.58
N ILE A 251 -3.93 -20.67 18.39
CA ILE A 251 -3.26 -19.39 18.11
C ILE A 251 -3.80 -18.78 16.81
N LYS A 252 -3.87 -19.58 15.74
CA LYS A 252 -4.36 -19.12 14.44
C LYS A 252 -5.78 -18.58 14.50
N GLN A 253 -6.70 -19.34 15.11
CA GLN A 253 -8.12 -19.02 15.12
C GLN A 253 -8.51 -17.95 16.14
N TYR A 254 -7.97 -18.01 17.37
CA TYR A 254 -8.43 -17.15 18.47
C TYR A 254 -7.53 -15.95 18.73
N TRP A 255 -6.24 -16.05 18.44
CA TRP A 255 -5.32 -14.91 18.62
C TRP A 255 -5.18 -14.08 17.35
N PHE A 256 -5.10 -14.73 16.19
CA PHE A 256 -4.91 -14.05 14.90
C PHE A 256 -6.16 -14.00 14.01
N HIS A 257 -7.26 -14.67 14.38
CA HIS A 257 -8.50 -14.68 13.59
C HIS A 257 -8.27 -15.00 12.11
N ASP A 258 -7.42 -16.01 11.85
CA ASP A 258 -7.03 -16.46 10.51
C ASP A 258 -6.35 -15.41 9.62
N LEU A 259 -5.97 -14.25 10.18
CA LEU A 259 -5.25 -13.20 9.44
C LEU A 259 -3.76 -13.48 9.28
N TYR A 260 -3.19 -14.40 10.06
CA TYR A 260 -1.77 -14.74 9.98
C TYR A 260 -1.51 -16.03 9.19
N THR A 261 -1.33 -15.89 7.88
CA THR A 261 -1.05 -16.99 6.95
C THR A 261 0.31 -17.66 7.18
N GLU A 262 1.36 -16.91 7.50
CA GLU A 262 2.72 -17.45 7.71
C GLU A 262 3.00 -17.82 9.17
N LEU A 263 1.97 -17.94 10.01
CA LEU A 263 2.11 -18.23 11.44
C LEU A 263 2.92 -19.51 11.68
N GLU A 264 2.56 -20.60 11.02
CA GLU A 264 3.20 -21.92 11.23
C GLU A 264 4.69 -21.89 10.90
N PRO A 265 5.12 -21.43 9.70
CA PRO A 265 6.54 -21.25 9.40
C PRO A 265 7.28 -20.38 10.43
N GLU A 266 6.69 -19.28 10.90
CA GLU A 266 7.35 -18.42 11.90
C GLU A 266 7.46 -19.12 13.26
N LEU A 267 6.43 -19.83 13.70
CA LEU A 267 6.46 -20.59 14.95
C LEU A 267 7.54 -21.67 14.90
N GLU A 268 7.63 -22.41 13.79
CA GLU A 268 8.65 -23.45 13.57
C GLU A 268 10.08 -22.90 13.58
N GLN A 269 10.27 -21.65 13.12
CA GLN A 269 11.59 -21.01 13.14
C GLN A 269 12.02 -20.62 14.55
N LYS A 270 11.09 -20.25 15.43
CA LYS A 270 11.39 -19.66 16.75
C LYS A 270 11.26 -20.64 17.91
N TRP A 271 10.36 -21.61 17.82
CA TRP A 271 10.04 -22.54 18.90
C TRP A 271 10.00 -23.99 18.42
N ASN A 272 10.04 -24.91 19.37
CA ASN A 272 9.79 -26.32 19.10
C ASN A 272 8.29 -26.55 18.91
N ILE A 273 7.92 -27.38 17.94
CA ILE A 273 6.55 -27.82 17.71
C ILE A 273 6.49 -29.32 17.86
N GLU A 274 5.62 -29.78 18.76
CA GLU A 274 5.31 -31.20 18.97
C GLU A 274 4.01 -31.56 18.26
N THR A 275 3.98 -32.76 17.67
CA THR A 275 2.76 -33.32 17.10
C THR A 275 2.24 -34.41 18.04
N THR A 276 1.02 -34.23 18.54
CA THR A 276 0.40 -35.22 19.43
C THR A 276 -0.05 -36.47 18.66
N LYS A 277 -0.44 -37.51 19.40
CA LYS A 277 -1.02 -38.74 18.81
C LYS A 277 -2.31 -38.49 18.01
N SER A 278 -3.02 -37.40 18.29
CA SER A 278 -4.20 -36.96 17.54
C SER A 278 -3.86 -36.06 16.35
N ASN A 279 -2.58 -35.99 15.96
CA ASN A 279 -2.05 -35.12 14.92
C ASN A 279 -2.23 -33.61 15.19
N ALA A 280 -2.47 -33.22 16.44
CA ALA A 280 -2.55 -31.81 16.82
C ALA A 280 -1.13 -31.24 16.98
N ARG A 281 -0.90 -30.04 16.41
CA ARG A 281 0.39 -29.34 16.51
C ARG A 281 0.38 -28.40 17.71
N ILE A 282 1.36 -28.54 18.60
CA ILE A 282 1.50 -27.74 19.82
C ILE A 282 2.85 -27.04 19.79
N VAL A 283 2.85 -25.72 19.96
CA VAL A 283 4.09 -24.95 20.12
C VAL A 283 4.52 -24.93 21.59
N MET A 284 5.81 -25.14 21.82
CA MET A 284 6.45 -25.17 23.15
C MET A 284 7.25 -23.89 23.38
N PHE A 285 6.68 -22.92 24.11
CA PHE A 285 7.25 -21.57 24.24
C PHE A 285 8.46 -21.47 25.18
N LYS A 286 8.53 -22.29 26.23
CA LYS A 286 9.63 -22.25 27.24
C LYS A 286 10.82 -23.14 26.90
N PHE A 287 10.70 -23.93 25.85
CA PHE A 287 11.79 -24.73 25.29
C PHE A 287 12.10 -24.23 23.87
N PRO A 288 12.59 -22.98 23.71
CA PRO A 288 12.95 -22.47 22.39
C PRO A 288 14.01 -23.37 21.74
N LYS A 289 14.05 -23.42 20.41
CA LYS A 289 15.09 -24.14 19.68
C LYS A 289 16.45 -23.64 20.16
N SER A 290 17.26 -24.53 20.74
CA SER A 290 18.64 -24.26 21.09
C SER A 290 19.36 -23.77 19.83
N ARG A 291 19.92 -22.56 19.87
CA ARG A 291 20.86 -22.09 18.86
C ARG A 291 22.13 -22.92 18.90
#